data_AF-A0A2H0R5R3-F1
#
_entry.id   AF-A0A2H0R5R3-F1
#
_cell.length_a   1.000
_cell.length_b   1.000
_cell.length_c   1.000
_cell.angle_alpha   90.00
_cell.angle_beta   90.00
_cell.angle_gamma   90.00
#
_symmetry.space_group_name_H-M   'P 1'
#
loop_
_entity.id
_entity.type
_entity.pdbx_description
1 polymer ?
#
loop_
_entity_poly.entity_id
_entity_poly.type
_entity_poly.pdbx_seq_one_letter_code
_entity_poly.pdbx_strand_id
1 'polypeptide(L)'
;MRFLEHFPKDDNGLYIIYELYSFDNFFRLLLKNKLDHEEAMDFMVSDCSFSALVFQERIHNKKYLKLSVKDTLPSELAASKAKLIYDTLN
;
A
#
# COMPACT_ATOMS: atom_id res chain seq x y z
N MET A 1 -10.70 0.55 -9.46
CA MET A 1 -10.01 1.74 -8.91
C MET A 1 -8.86 2.10 -9.84
N ARG A 2 -8.88 3.27 -10.49
CA ARG A 2 -7.90 3.60 -11.55
C ARG A 2 -6.45 3.71 -11.05
N PHE A 3 -6.23 4.06 -9.79
CA PHE A 3 -4.88 4.26 -9.27
C PHE A 3 -4.00 3.01 -9.28
N LEU A 4 -4.61 1.83 -9.27
CA LEU A 4 -3.93 0.54 -9.23
C LEU A 4 -3.05 0.31 -10.46
N GLU A 5 -3.42 0.90 -11.60
CA GLU A 5 -2.69 0.77 -12.87
C GLU A 5 -1.26 1.33 -12.80
N HIS A 6 -0.98 2.19 -11.82
CA HIS A 6 0.35 2.79 -11.66
C HIS A 6 1.29 1.95 -10.79
N PHE A 7 0.77 1.05 -9.95
CA PHE A 7 1.59 0.38 -8.93
C PHE A 7 2.28 -0.87 -9.48
N PRO A 8 3.55 -1.10 -9.11
CA PRO A 8 4.28 -2.29 -9.53
C PRO A 8 3.71 -3.54 -8.86
N LYS A 9 3.85 -4.67 -9.57
CA LYS A 9 3.45 -6.00 -9.11
C LYS A 9 4.64 -6.95 -9.16
N ASP A 10 4.63 -7.94 -8.27
CA ASP A 10 5.59 -9.05 -8.29
C ASP A 10 5.21 -10.11 -9.33
N ASP A 11 6.04 -11.15 -9.46
CA ASP A 11 5.84 -12.26 -10.41
C ASP A 11 4.55 -13.07 -10.14
N ASN A 12 3.97 -12.95 -8.94
CA ASN A 12 2.70 -13.57 -8.58
C ASN A 12 1.49 -12.66 -8.87
N GLY A 13 1.73 -11.45 -9.38
CA GLY A 13 0.68 -10.47 -9.69
C GLY A 13 0.18 -9.67 -8.49
N LEU A 14 0.86 -9.75 -7.35
CA LEU A 14 0.54 -9.01 -6.12
C LEU A 14 1.19 -7.63 -6.14
N TYR A 15 0.50 -6.60 -5.64
CA TYR A 15 1.07 -5.25 -5.54
C TYR A 15 2.22 -5.22 -4.54
N ILE A 16 3.36 -4.64 -4.93
CA ILE A 16 4.56 -4.60 -4.10
C ILE A 16 4.44 -3.48 -3.07
N ILE A 17 4.37 -3.83 -1.78
CA ILE A 17 4.24 -2.92 -0.64
C ILE A 17 5.28 -3.28 0.43
N TYR A 18 6.56 -3.07 0.13
CA TYR A 18 7.67 -3.56 0.97
C TYR A 18 8.11 -2.59 2.07
N GLU A 19 7.49 -1.41 2.14
CA GLU A 19 7.95 -0.34 3.02
C GLU A 19 6.75 0.45 3.58
N LEU A 20 6.93 1.07 4.76
CA LEU A 20 5.86 1.68 5.56
C LEU A 20 5.17 2.90 4.90
N TYR A 21 5.93 3.73 4.20
CA TYR A 21 5.44 4.87 3.42
C TYR A 21 4.58 4.44 2.23
N SER A 22 4.96 3.38 1.50
CA SER A 22 4.19 2.81 0.38
C SER A 22 2.93 2.18 0.91
N PHE A 23 3.02 1.45 2.03
CA PHE A 23 1.84 0.95 2.73
C PHE A 23 0.90 2.09 3.07
N ASP A 24 1.39 3.13 3.74
CA ASP A 24 0.53 4.23 4.19
C ASP A 24 -0.13 4.93 3.01
N ASN A 25 0.60 5.20 1.92
CA ASN A 25 0.02 5.87 0.75
C ASN A 25 -0.94 4.99 -0.02
N PHE A 26 -0.62 3.70 -0.21
CA PHE A 26 -1.51 2.76 -0.88
C PHE A 26 -2.80 2.57 -0.08
N PHE A 27 -2.70 2.39 1.23
CA PHE A 27 -3.85 2.27 2.12
C PHE A 27 -4.72 3.52 2.09
N ARG A 28 -4.10 4.71 2.15
CA ARG A 28 -4.83 5.99 1.99
C ARG A 28 -5.53 6.11 0.65
N LEU A 29 -4.94 5.62 -0.43
CA LEU A 29 -5.57 5.59 -1.75
C LEU A 29 -6.78 4.64 -1.79
N LEU A 30 -6.73 3.49 -1.12
CA LEU A 30 -7.89 2.60 -0.94
C LEU A 30 -9.02 3.35 -0.21
N LEU A 31 -8.72 3.98 0.93
CA LEU A 31 -9.69 4.78 1.68
C LEU A 31 -10.27 5.93 0.83
N LYS A 32 -9.43 6.61 0.04
CA LYS A 32 -9.86 7.69 -0.87
C LYS A 32 -10.81 7.16 -1.97
N ASN A 33 -10.70 5.89 -2.33
CA ASN A 33 -11.60 5.20 -3.25
C ASN A 33 -12.83 4.60 -2.55
N LYS A 34 -13.19 5.11 -1.36
CA LYS A 34 -14.39 4.79 -0.59
C LYS A 34 -14.41 3.40 0.06
N LEU A 35 -13.24 2.77 0.22
CA LEU A 35 -13.14 1.61 1.08
C LEU A 35 -13.08 2.07 2.53
N ASP A 36 -13.72 1.33 3.42
CA ASP A 36 -13.45 1.47 4.85
C ASP A 36 -12.12 0.77 5.22
N HIS A 37 -11.73 0.86 6.50
CA HIS A 37 -10.48 0.27 6.97
C HIS A 37 -10.46 -1.25 6.91
N GLU A 38 -11.60 -1.92 7.07
CA GLU A 38 -11.69 -3.38 7.02
C GLU A 38 -11.59 -3.83 5.57
N GLU A 39 -12.38 -3.25 4.66
CA GLU A 39 -12.32 -3.51 3.22
C GLU A 39 -10.94 -3.21 2.64
N ALA A 40 -10.32 -2.09 3.07
CA ALA A 40 -8.96 -1.75 2.66
C ALA A 40 -7.94 -2.76 3.17
N MET A 41 -8.09 -3.27 4.41
CA MET A 41 -7.19 -4.27 4.95
C MET A 41 -7.37 -5.63 4.25
N ASP A 42 -8.60 -6.02 3.94
CA ASP A 42 -8.88 -7.26 3.20
C ASP A 42 -8.23 -7.24 1.82
N PHE A 43 -8.33 -6.10 1.10
CA PHE A 43 -7.61 -5.90 -0.16
C PHE A 43 -6.10 -6.04 0.06
N MET A 44 -5.56 -5.40 1.08
CA MET A 44 -4.13 -5.44 1.36
C MET A 44 -3.65 -6.88 1.61
N VAL A 45 -4.33 -7.67 2.45
CA VAL A 45 -3.93 -9.06 2.71
C VAL A 45 -4.09 -9.96 1.48
N SER A 46 -5.08 -9.70 0.63
CA SER A 46 -5.41 -10.56 -0.50
C SER A 46 -4.61 -10.27 -1.77
N ASP A 47 -4.27 -9.00 -2.00
CA ASP A 47 -3.75 -8.51 -3.29
C ASP A 47 -2.35 -7.89 -3.20
N CYS A 48 -1.75 -7.76 -2.01
CA CYS A 48 -0.44 -7.13 -1.84
C CYS A 48 0.61 -8.09 -1.25
N SER A 49 1.85 -7.89 -1.68
CA SER A 49 3.04 -8.53 -1.13
C SER A 49 3.75 -7.59 -0.16
N PHE A 50 4.13 -8.10 1.01
CA PHE A 50 4.66 -7.31 2.12
C PHE A 50 6.05 -7.74 2.56
N SER A 51 6.85 -6.79 3.03
CA SER A 51 8.00 -7.11 3.87
C SER A 51 7.55 -7.48 5.29
N ALA A 52 8.38 -8.24 6.01
CA ALA A 52 8.13 -8.56 7.41
C ALA A 52 7.99 -7.30 8.29
N LEU A 53 8.71 -6.23 7.95
CA LEU A 53 8.62 -4.94 8.64
C LEU A 53 7.23 -4.30 8.47
N VAL A 54 6.69 -4.27 7.25
CA VAL A 54 5.35 -3.75 7.00
C VAL A 54 4.31 -4.56 7.75
N PHE A 55 4.41 -5.89 7.69
CA PHE A 55 3.50 -6.77 8.41
C PHE A 55 3.52 -6.49 9.91
N GLN A 56 4.70 -6.41 10.54
CA GLN A 56 4.82 -6.12 11.97
C GLN A 56 4.29 -4.73 12.33
N GLU A 57 4.79 -3.69 11.65
CA GLU A 57 4.56 -2.31 12.07
C GLU A 57 3.17 -1.78 11.72
N ARG A 58 2.58 -2.24 10.61
CA ARG A 58 1.28 -1.75 10.16
C ARG A 58 0.16 -2.72 10.48
N ILE A 59 0.31 -3.98 10.10
CA ILE A 59 -0.77 -4.97 10.18
C ILE A 59 -0.89 -5.53 11.60
N HIS A 60 0.15 -6.19 12.10
CA HIS A 60 0.17 -6.80 13.42
C HIS A 60 -0.06 -5.77 14.53
N ASN A 61 0.66 -4.64 14.50
CA ASN A 61 0.50 -3.55 15.47
C ASN A 61 -0.76 -2.69 15.22
N LYS A 62 -1.58 -3.03 14.22
CA LYS A 62 -2.83 -2.34 13.86
C LYS A 62 -2.68 -0.83 13.67
N LYS A 63 -1.49 -0.34 13.27
CA LYS A 63 -1.26 1.09 13.04
C LYS A 63 -2.02 1.61 11.81
N TYR A 64 -2.46 0.73 10.91
CA TYR A 64 -3.30 1.08 9.75
C TYR A 64 -4.63 1.76 10.16
N LEU A 65 -5.18 1.43 11.34
CA LEU A 65 -6.43 2.04 11.86
C LEU A 65 -6.31 3.55 12.10
N LYS A 66 -5.07 4.07 12.23
CA LYS A 66 -4.81 5.50 12.42
C LYS A 66 -4.67 6.25 11.10
N LEU A 67 -4.61 5.54 9.97
CA LEU A 67 -4.55 6.15 8.65
C LEU A 67 -5.91 6.71 8.29
N SER A 68 -5.90 7.79 7.53
CA SER A 68 -7.12 8.41 6.99
C SER A 68 -6.81 8.99 5.62
N VAL A 69 -7.84 9.36 4.87
CA VAL A 69 -7.70 9.99 3.55
C VAL A 69 -6.90 11.31 3.57
N LYS A 70 -6.65 11.88 4.75
CA LYS A 70 -5.79 13.05 4.92
C LYS A 70 -4.36 12.73 4.49
N ASP A 71 -3.71 13.67 3.82
CA ASP A 71 -2.32 13.56 3.32
C ASP A 71 -2.13 12.48 2.24
N THR A 72 -3.20 12.07 1.56
CA THR A 72 -3.12 11.15 0.40
C THR A 72 -2.36 11.82 -0.74
N LEU A 73 -1.26 11.20 -1.18
CA LEU A 73 -0.52 11.66 -2.36
C LEU A 73 -1.28 11.37 -3.66
N PRO A 74 -0.95 12.10 -4.75
CA PRO A 74 -1.30 11.66 -6.09
C PRO A 74 -0.82 10.22 -6.36
N SER A 75 -1.65 9.43 -7.02
CA SER A 75 -1.39 8.00 -7.27
C SER A 75 -0.08 7.73 -7.99
N GLU A 76 0.23 8.54 -9.01
CA GLU A 76 1.46 8.44 -9.79
C GLU A 76 2.71 8.70 -8.94
N LEU A 77 2.63 9.66 -8.02
CA LEU A 77 3.74 10.00 -7.13
C LEU A 77 3.95 8.89 -6.08
N ALA A 78 2.87 8.36 -5.52
CA ALA A 78 2.93 7.24 -4.59
C ALA A 78 3.54 5.99 -5.27
N ALA A 79 3.09 5.67 -6.48
CA ALA A 79 3.58 4.55 -7.27
C ALA A 79 5.06 4.69 -7.65
N SER A 80 5.48 5.88 -8.10
CA SER A 80 6.88 6.17 -8.45
C SER A 80 7.82 5.92 -7.28
N LYS A 81 7.39 6.29 -6.06
CA LYS A 81 8.17 6.04 -4.84
C LYS A 81 8.22 4.57 -4.46
N ALA A 82 7.08 3.87 -4.54
CA ALA A 82 7.03 2.43 -4.29
C ALA A 82 7.97 1.67 -5.23
N LYS A 83 7.95 2.01 -6.53
CA LYS A 83 8.84 1.43 -7.53
C LYS A 83 10.32 1.71 -7.23
N LEU A 84 10.69 2.96 -6.95
CA LEU A 84 12.08 3.32 -6.62
C LEU A 84 12.63 2.48 -5.46
N ILE A 85 11.82 2.25 -4.42
CA ILE A 85 12.25 1.47 -3.26
C ILE A 85 12.39 -0.01 -3.62
N TYR A 86 11.46 -0.56 -4.39
CA TYR A 86 11.57 -1.92 -4.90
C TYR A 86 12.84 -2.13 -5.73
N ASP A 87 13.13 -1.21 -6.67
CA ASP A 87 14.32 -1.23 -7.52
C ASP A 87 15.64 -1.03 -6.72
N THR A 88 15.57 -0.53 -5.48
CA THR A 88 16.75 -0.38 -4.60
C THR A 88 16.99 -1.61 -3.74
N LEU A 89 15.94 -2.37 -3.44
CA LEU A 89 16.01 -3.55 -2.57
C LEU A 89 16.30 -4.86 -3.33
N ASN A 90 16.24 -4.83 -4.67
CA ASN A 90 16.54 -5.94 -5.57
C ASN A 90 17.59 -5.53 -6.60
#